data_AF-A0A9E2ICH0-F1
#
_entry.id   AF-A0A9E2ICH0-F1
#
_cell.length_a   1.000
_cell.length_b   1.000
_cell.length_c   1.000
_cell.angle_alpha   90.00
_cell.angle_beta   90.00
_cell.angle_gamma   90.00
#
_symmetry.space_group_name_H-M   'P 1'
#
loop_
_entity.id
_entity.type
_entity.pdbx_description
1 polymer ?
#
loop_
_entity_poly.entity_id
_entity_poly.type
_entity_poly.pdbx_seq_one_letter_code
_entity_poly.pdbx_strand_id
1 'polypeptide(L)'
;MPRQPRLVVPGYPHHVILRGNIGKTDKERQLKYKRLFLEDIPDRELNLIRFRTQKSGVIGSESFIVEMSKKVKRKLAVSPRGRPIKSL
;
A
#
# COMPACT_ATOMS: atom_id res chain seq x y z
N MET A 1 0.94 10.77 22.07
CA MET A 1 0.10 11.28 20.95
C MET A 1 -0.99 10.27 20.65
N PRO A 2 -2.24 10.71 20.43
CA PRO A 2 -3.32 9.81 20.05
C PRO A 2 -3.03 9.12 18.72
N ARG A 3 -3.38 7.84 18.61
CA ARG A 3 -3.30 7.10 17.35
C ARG A 3 -4.21 7.78 16.33
N GLN A 4 -3.67 7.99 15.14
CA GLN A 4 -4.42 8.56 14.04
C GLN A 4 -5.54 7.60 13.59
N PRO A 5 -6.78 8.07 13.32
CA PRO A 5 -7.87 7.21 12.90
C PRO A 5 -7.56 6.59 11.52
N ARG A 6 -8.19 5.44 11.22
CA ARG A 6 -8.02 4.75 9.92
C ARG A 6 -8.34 5.71 8.77
N LEU A 7 -7.57 5.60 7.69
CA LEU A 7 -7.76 6.41 6.49
C LEU A 7 -9.01 5.92 5.75
N VAL A 8 -10.03 6.78 5.63
CA VAL A 8 -11.21 6.54 4.80
C VAL A 8 -11.29 7.68 3.78
N VAL A 9 -11.27 7.33 2.50
CA VAL A 9 -11.31 8.23 1.34
C VAL A 9 -12.66 8.12 0.62
N PRO A 10 -13.64 9.00 0.91
CA PRO A 10 -14.96 8.94 0.29
C PRO A 10 -14.89 8.93 -1.25
N GLY A 11 -15.72 8.13 -1.90
CA GLY A 11 -15.76 8.01 -3.36
C GLY A 11 -14.66 7.15 -3.98
N TYR A 12 -13.72 6.63 -3.18
CA TYR A 12 -12.73 5.66 -3.64
C TYR A 12 -13.06 4.26 -3.15
N PRO A 13 -13.07 3.25 -4.04
CA PRO A 13 -13.18 1.87 -3.61
C PRO A 13 -11.95 1.52 -2.76
N HIS A 14 -12.17 1.33 -1.46
CA HIS A 14 -11.14 0.76 -0.60
C HIS A 14 -11.21 -0.74 -0.82
N HIS A 15 -10.28 -1.27 -1.60
CA HIS A 15 -10.11 -2.71 -1.71
C HIS A 15 -9.63 -3.26 -0.36
N VAL A 16 -10.59 -3.56 0.53
CA VAL A 16 -10.34 -4.49 1.62
C VAL A 16 -10.20 -5.86 0.96
N ILE A 17 -9.00 -6.42 0.95
CA ILE A 17 -8.75 -7.78 0.44
C ILE A 17 -9.41 -8.76 1.43
N LEU A 18 -10.73 -8.91 1.35
CA LEU A 18 -11.47 -9.97 2.05
C LEU A 18 -11.62 -11.19 1.14
N ARG A 19 -11.67 -11.00 -0.18
CA ARG A 19 -11.42 -12.00 -1.23
C ARG A 19 -10.97 -11.28 -2.50
N GLY A 20 -9.94 -11.78 -3.17
CA GLY A 20 -9.36 -11.17 -4.36
C GLY A 20 -10.40 -10.91 -5.46
N ASN A 21 -10.46 -9.66 -5.94
CA ASN A 21 -11.21 -9.28 -7.14
C ASN A 21 -10.47 -9.74 -8.41
N ILE A 22 -10.10 -11.01 -8.45
CA ILE A 22 -9.21 -11.60 -9.44
C ILE A 22 -9.96 -12.51 -10.43
N GLY A 23 -11.29 -12.60 -10.37
CA GLY A 23 -12.07 -13.44 -11.28
C GLY A 23 -13.54 -13.10 -11.22
N LYS A 24 -14.26 -13.39 -12.32
CA LYS A 24 -15.71 -13.14 -12.43
C LYS A 24 -16.51 -14.28 -11.80
N THR A 25 -15.91 -15.47 -11.70
CA THR A 25 -16.50 -16.67 -11.09
C THR A 25 -15.66 -17.15 -9.91
N ASP A 26 -16.26 -17.97 -9.02
CA ASP A 26 -15.56 -18.59 -7.90
C ASP A 26 -14.36 -19.43 -8.34
N LYS A 27 -14.53 -20.22 -9.41
CA LYS A 27 -13.49 -21.08 -9.96
C LYS A 27 -12.32 -20.28 -10.51
N GLU A 28 -12.59 -19.19 -11.24
CA GLU A 28 -11.55 -18.28 -11.72
C GLU A 28 -10.82 -17.59 -10.56
N ARG A 29 -11.55 -17.14 -9.53
CA ARG A 29 -10.95 -16.51 -8.36
C ARG A 29 -9.99 -17.46 -7.64
N GLN A 30 -10.41 -18.69 -7.41
CA GLN A 30 -9.57 -19.71 -6.79
C GLN A 30 -8.33 -20.02 -7.63
N LEU A 31 -8.47 -20.15 -8.95
CA LEU A 31 -7.36 -20.43 -9.85
C LEU A 31 -6.34 -19.29 -9.86
N LYS A 32 -6.79 -18.03 -9.99
CA LYS A 32 -5.88 -16.87 -9.97
C LYS A 32 -5.23 -16.68 -8.61
N TYR A 33 -5.95 -16.95 -7.50
CA TYR A 33 -5.38 -16.88 -6.17
C TYR A 33 -4.25 -17.89 -5.99
N LYS A 34 -4.44 -19.13 -6.46
CA LYS A 34 -3.37 -20.15 -6.43
C LYS A 34 -2.17 -19.72 -7.28
N ARG A 35 -2.42 -19.16 -8.47
CA ARG A 35 -1.35 -18.72 -9.38
C ARG A 35 -0.47 -17.62 -8.77
N LEU A 36 -1.05 -16.71 -7.98
CA LEU A 36 -0.31 -15.68 -7.23
C LEU A 36 0.80 -16.24 -6.31
N PHE A 37 0.68 -17.48 -5.84
CA PHE A 37 1.72 -18.13 -5.03
C PHE A 37 2.70 -18.97 -5.84
N LEU A 38 2.37 -19.26 -7.10
CA LEU A 38 3.24 -19.97 -8.04
C LEU A 38 4.11 -19.00 -8.84
N GLU A 39 3.65 -17.76 -9.00
CA GLU A 39 4.40 -16.68 -9.61
C GLU A 39 5.28 -15.99 -8.56
N ASP A 40 6.58 -15.90 -8.83
CA ASP A 40 7.48 -15.13 -7.97
C ASP A 40 7.18 -13.63 -8.12
N ILE A 41 6.88 -12.98 -7.00
CA ILE A 41 6.80 -11.52 -6.96
C ILE A 41 8.23 -10.99 -7.04
N PRO A 42 8.56 -10.12 -8.02
CA PRO A 42 9.90 -9.58 -8.14
C PRO A 42 10.37 -8.92 -6.84
N ASP A 43 11.63 -9.14 -6.46
CA ASP A 43 12.20 -8.60 -5.21
C ASP A 43 12.02 -7.09 -5.07
N ARG A 44 12.06 -6.37 -6.19
CA ARG A 44 11.81 -4.92 -6.22
C ARG A 44 10.43 -4.56 -5.66
N GLU A 45 9.39 -5.28 -6.08
CA GLU A 45 8.02 -5.07 -5.62
C GLU A 45 7.85 -5.48 -4.16
N LEU A 46 8.41 -6.63 -3.76
CA LEU A 46 8.41 -7.07 -2.37
C LEU A 46 9.10 -6.06 -1.44
N ASN A 47 10.25 -5.53 -1.84
CA ASN A 47 10.98 -4.52 -1.09
C ASN A 47 10.21 -3.20 -0.99
N LEU A 48 9.52 -2.79 -2.07
CA LEU A 48 8.64 -1.63 -2.06
C LEU A 48 7.48 -1.82 -1.07
N ILE A 49 6.79 -2.96 -1.12
CA ILE A 49 5.69 -3.30 -0.22
C ILE A 49 6.18 -3.27 1.23
N ARG A 50 7.30 -3.92 1.52
CA ARG A 50 7.90 -3.97 2.86
C ARG A 50 8.25 -2.57 3.37
N PHE A 51 8.98 -1.78 2.57
CA PHE A 51 9.42 -0.44 2.93
C PHE A 51 8.24 0.48 3.26
N ARG A 52 7.20 0.46 2.42
CA ARG A 52 6.01 1.30 2.59
C ARG A 52 5.18 0.84 3.80
N THR A 53 4.92 -0.45 3.92
CA THR A 53 4.12 -1.02 5.03
C THR A 53 4.78 -0.77 6.38
N GLN A 54 6.09 -1.02 6.51
CA GLN A 54 6.84 -0.78 7.76
C GLN A 54 6.80 0.69 8.21
N LYS A 55 6.70 1.61 7.26
CA LYS A 55 6.66 3.06 7.53
C LYS A 55 5.25 3.64 7.47
N SER A 56 4.22 2.79 7.44
CA SER A 56 2.81 3.18 7.30
C SER A 56 2.56 4.13 6.11
N GLY A 57 3.36 3.99 5.05
CA GLY A 57 3.27 4.78 3.83
C GLY A 57 2.39 4.11 2.78
N VAL A 58 1.82 4.92 1.88
CA VAL A 58 1.03 4.43 0.76
C VAL A 58 1.93 3.88 -0.34
N ILE A 59 1.50 2.78 -0.97
CA ILE A 59 2.12 2.19 -2.18
C ILE A 59 1.48 2.86 -3.40
N GLY A 60 2.28 3.35 -4.33
CA GLY A 60 1.83 4.03 -5.54
C GLY A 60 2.91 4.95 -6.12
N SER A 61 2.62 5.55 -7.27
CA SER A 61 3.50 6.55 -7.88
C SER A 61 3.58 7.82 -7.01
N GLU A 62 4.62 8.63 -7.21
CA GLU A 62 4.74 9.91 -6.51
C GLU A 62 3.57 10.84 -6.81
N SER A 63 3.12 10.90 -8.07
CA SER A 63 1.94 11.66 -8.49
C SER A 63 0.69 11.23 -7.72
N PHE A 64 0.47 9.91 -7.62
CA PHE A 64 -0.65 9.34 -6.87
C PHE A 64 -0.58 9.69 -5.38
N ILE A 65 0.60 9.58 -4.77
CA ILE A 65 0.77 9.91 -3.33
C ILE A 65 0.49 11.40 -3.08
N VAL A 66 0.96 12.29 -3.95
CA VAL A 66 0.71 13.73 -3.83
C VAL A 66 -0.77 14.04 -4.00
N GLU A 67 -1.42 13.46 -5.00
CA GLU A 67 -2.86 13.63 -5.25
C GLU A 67 -3.68 13.15 -4.04
N MET A 68 -3.39 11.96 -3.54
CA MET A 68 -4.07 11.38 -2.39
C MET A 68 -3.79 12.15 -1.10
N SER A 69 -2.57 12.67 -0.92
CA SER A 69 -2.23 13.49 0.24
C SER A 69 -3.06 14.78 0.26
N LYS A 70 -3.26 15.41 -0.90
CA LYS A 70 -4.13 16.58 -1.05
C LYS A 70 -5.59 16.23 -0.77
N LYS A 71 -6.11 15.16 -1.37
CA LYS A 71 -7.51 14.74 -1.22
C LYS A 71 -7.86 14.38 0.22
N VAL A 72 -6.98 13.65 0.91
CA VAL A 72 -7.26 13.20 2.28
C VAL A 72 -6.77 14.19 3.34
N LYS A 73 -6.11 15.29 2.95
CA LYS A 73 -5.54 16.29 3.86
C LYS A 73 -4.64 15.68 4.95
N ARG A 74 -3.94 14.59 4.60
CA ARG A 74 -3.03 13.85 5.48
C ARG A 74 -1.73 13.59 4.76
N LYS A 75 -0.63 13.58 5.50
CA LYS A 75 0.68 13.24 4.95
C LYS A 75 0.75 11.71 4.75
N LEU A 76 0.72 11.28 3.50
CA LEU A 76 0.78 9.86 3.10
C LEU A 76 2.19 9.41 2.71
N ALA A 77 3.10 10.37 2.53
CA ALA A 77 4.50 10.12 2.25
C ALA A 77 5.25 9.71 3.52
N VAL A 78 6.16 8.75 3.35
CA VAL A 78 7.09 8.33 4.39
C VAL A 78 7.96 9.51 4.81
N SER A 79 8.04 9.79 6.11
CA SER A 79 8.93 10.83 6.63
C SER A 79 10.37 10.31 6.76
N PRO A 80 11.38 11.18 6.55
CA PRO A 80 12.77 10.84 6.80
C PRO A 80 12.99 10.50 8.29
N ARG A 81 14.09 9.78 8.57
CA ARG A 81 14.50 9.51 9.95
C ARG A 81 14.73 10.83 10.67
N GLY A 82 14.01 11.06 11.77
CA GLY A 82 14.13 12.31 12.54
C GLY A 82 15.44 12.46 13.29
N ARG A 83 16.14 11.34 13.58
CA ARG A 83 17.48 11.40 14.15
C ARG A 83 18.48 11.79 13.05
N PRO A 84 19.24 12.89 13.20
CA PRO A 84 20.29 13.24 12.26
C PRO A 84 21.30 12.11 12.15
N ILE A 85 21.79 11.88 10.93
CA ILE A 85 22.85 10.91 10.70
C ILE A 85 24.08 11.46 11.41
N LYS A 86 24.68 10.65 12.29
CA LYS A 86 25.93 11.03 12.97
C LYS A 86 26.96 11.30 11.87
N SER A 87 27.44 12.53 11.76
CA SER A 87 28.54 12.84 10.85
C SER A 87 29.75 12.00 11.27
N LEU A 88 30.35 11.29 10.32
CA LEU A 88 31.66 10.66 10.48
C LEU A 88 32.73 11.74 10.60
#